data_AF-A0A1Z4VA89-F1
#
_entry.id   AF-A0A1Z4VA89-F1
#
_cell.length_a   1.000
_cell.length_b   1.000
_cell.length_c   1.000
_cell.angle_alpha   90.00
_cell.angle_beta   90.00
_cell.angle_gamma   90.00
#
_symmetry.space_group_name_H-M   'P 1'
#
loop_
_entity.id
_entity.type
_entity.pdbx_description
1 polymer ?
#
loop_
_entity_poly.entity_id
_entity_poly.type
_entity_poly.pdbx_seq_one_letter_code
_entity_poly.pdbx_strand_id
1 'polypeptide(L)'
;MIFNEWQYNITKAQMKKFELALAQFYSKPVPEDENQKLRHEARIASLQSQIGEFIEEIEEYENLKNNQGKIERLQYDSLEKLPEALIKARIIRGHTQESFAKLLGVKPQQVQRDEANGYASASLTKLLKIQHTLNLEIREEIIFK
;
A
#
# COMPACT_ATOMS: atom_id res chain seq x y z
N MET A 1 -1.64 -2.08 1.28
CA MET A 1 -0.79 -0.93 0.89
C MET A 1 -1.03 -0.57 -0.57
N ILE A 2 -1.06 0.73 -0.88
CA ILE A 2 -1.19 1.26 -2.25
C ILE A 2 0.20 1.57 -2.83
N PHE A 3 0.51 1.01 -4.00
CA PHE A 3 1.82 1.15 -4.65
C PHE A 3 1.85 2.20 -5.76
N ASN A 4 0.69 2.54 -6.34
CA ASN A 4 0.63 3.43 -7.49
C ASN A 4 -0.68 4.22 -7.56
N GLU A 5 -0.71 5.18 -8.49
CA GLU A 5 -1.84 6.09 -8.66
C GLU A 5 -3.14 5.37 -9.10
N TRP A 6 -3.01 4.28 -9.85
CA TRP A 6 -4.18 3.51 -10.28
C TRP A 6 -4.84 2.79 -9.11
N GLN A 7 -4.05 2.11 -8.26
CA GLN A 7 -4.53 1.49 -7.03
C GLN A 7 -5.13 2.54 -6.10
N TYR A 8 -4.50 3.71 -5.96
CA TYR A 8 -5.03 4.82 -5.18
C TYR A 8 -6.45 5.23 -5.61
N ASN A 9 -6.65 5.43 -6.91
CA ASN A 9 -7.96 5.81 -7.44
C ASN A 9 -9.01 4.71 -7.25
N ILE A 10 -8.62 3.45 -7.38
CA ILE A 10 -9.51 2.30 -7.14
C ILE A 10 -9.88 2.21 -5.67
N THR A 11 -8.92 2.29 -4.76
CA THR A 11 -9.17 2.24 -3.32
C THR A 11 -10.09 3.38 -2.89
N LYS A 12 -9.87 4.61 -3.38
CA LYS A 12 -10.80 5.73 -3.14
C LYS A 12 -12.21 5.48 -3.66
N ALA A 13 -12.34 4.92 -4.87
CA ALA A 13 -13.64 4.58 -5.43
C ALA A 13 -14.34 3.47 -4.63
N GLN A 14 -13.59 2.49 -4.14
CA GLN A 14 -14.11 1.40 -3.31
C GLN A 14 -14.53 1.89 -1.92
N MET A 15 -13.72 2.72 -1.27
CA MET A 15 -14.05 3.36 0.00
C MET A 15 -15.39 4.10 -0.08
N LYS A 16 -15.58 4.94 -1.12
CA LYS A 16 -16.86 5.64 -1.34
C LYS A 16 -18.06 4.70 -1.49
N LYS A 17 -17.89 3.55 -2.15
CA LYS A 17 -18.96 2.54 -2.25
C LYS A 17 -19.32 1.95 -0.88
N PHE A 18 -18.32 1.73 -0.03
CA PHE A 18 -18.51 1.19 1.32
C PHE A 18 -19.15 2.22 2.25
N GLU A 19 -18.76 3.49 2.15
CA GLU A 19 -19.40 4.61 2.87
C GLU A 19 -20.88 4.73 2.49
N LEU A 20 -21.21 4.66 1.20
CA LEU A 20 -22.59 4.68 0.72
C LEU A 20 -23.38 3.47 1.23
N ALA A 21 -22.80 2.27 1.21
CA ALA A 21 -23.43 1.07 1.74
C ALA A 21 -23.69 1.20 3.25
N LEU A 22 -22.71 1.71 4.00
CA LEU A 22 -22.83 1.96 5.43
C LEU A 22 -23.94 2.96 5.74
N ALA A 23 -24.02 4.07 4.99
CA ALA A 23 -25.10 5.05 5.11
C ALA A 23 -26.48 4.43 4.83
N GLN A 24 -26.59 3.52 3.88
CA GLN A 24 -27.84 2.77 3.61
C GLN A 24 -28.20 1.79 4.74
N PHE A 25 -27.22 1.25 5.48
CA PHE A 25 -27.50 0.41 6.63
C PHE A 25 -27.99 1.22 7.83
N TYR A 26 -27.49 2.44 8.02
CA TYR A 26 -27.94 3.36 9.05
C TYR A 26 -29.33 3.96 8.78
N SER A 27 -29.73 4.10 7.52
CA SER A 27 -31.05 4.64 7.17
C SER A 27 -32.19 3.60 7.23
N LYS A 28 -31.86 2.32 7.35
CA LYS A 28 -32.83 1.24 7.50
C LYS A 28 -33.19 1.03 8.97
N PRO A 29 -34.46 0.72 9.29
CA PRO A 29 -34.85 0.37 10.65
C PRO A 29 -34.09 -0.88 11.11
N VAL A 30 -33.60 -0.83 12.35
CA VAL A 30 -32.94 -1.98 12.99
C VAL A 30 -33.98 -3.09 13.15
N PRO A 31 -33.69 -4.34 12.72
CA PRO A 31 -34.61 -5.45 12.90
C PRO A 31 -34.94 -5.68 14.39
N GLU A 32 -36.21 -6.00 14.68
CA GLU A 32 -36.66 -6.30 16.05
C GLU A 32 -36.20 -7.70 16.52
N ASP A 33 -36.00 -8.64 15.59
CA ASP A 33 -35.48 -9.97 15.88
C ASP A 33 -34.00 -9.91 16.29
N GLU A 34 -33.66 -10.47 17.46
CA GLU A 34 -32.31 -10.40 18.03
C GLU A 34 -31.24 -10.97 17.08
N ASN A 35 -31.53 -12.08 16.38
CA ASN A 35 -30.59 -12.67 15.43
C ASN A 35 -30.40 -11.81 14.18
N GLN A 36 -31.44 -11.10 13.72
CA GLN A 36 -31.32 -10.15 12.63
C GLN A 36 -30.61 -8.86 13.05
N LYS A 37 -30.84 -8.38 14.28
CA LYS A 37 -30.13 -7.25 14.87
C LYS A 37 -28.63 -7.52 14.98
N LEU A 38 -28.23 -8.67 15.53
CA LEU A 38 -26.82 -9.07 15.63
C LEU A 38 -26.15 -9.11 14.24
N ARG A 39 -26.83 -9.66 13.23
CA ARG A 39 -26.32 -9.70 11.85
C ARG A 39 -26.19 -8.30 11.23
N HIS A 40 -27.10 -7.39 11.55
CA HIS A 40 -27.06 -6.01 11.09
C HIS A 40 -25.87 -5.25 11.71
N GLU A 41 -25.67 -5.37 13.02
CA GLU A 41 -24.54 -4.77 13.74
C GLU A 41 -23.19 -5.33 13.26
N ALA A 42 -23.07 -6.65 13.11
CA ALA A 42 -21.87 -7.29 12.59
C ALA A 42 -21.52 -6.81 11.17
N ARG A 43 -22.53 -6.57 10.32
CA ARG A 43 -22.31 -6.04 8.96
C ARG A 43 -21.78 -4.62 9.00
N ILE A 44 -22.34 -3.77 9.87
CA ILE A 44 -21.88 -2.39 10.06
C ILE A 44 -20.43 -2.39 10.55
N ALA A 45 -20.10 -3.19 11.57
CA ALA A 45 -18.76 -3.27 12.13
C ALA A 45 -17.74 -3.73 11.07
N SER A 46 -18.09 -4.73 10.25
CA SER A 46 -17.24 -5.19 9.15
C SER A 46 -16.99 -4.10 8.11
N LEU A 47 -18.03 -3.33 7.72
CA LEU A 47 -17.87 -2.22 6.79
C LEU A 47 -17.00 -1.11 7.36
N GLN A 48 -17.17 -0.78 8.65
CA GLN A 48 -16.35 0.22 9.32
C GLN A 48 -14.88 -0.19 9.39
N SER A 49 -14.60 -1.46 9.72
CA SER A 49 -13.24 -2.01 9.71
C SER A 49 -12.60 -1.86 8.32
N GLN A 50 -13.31 -2.25 7.26
CA GLN A 50 -12.79 -2.15 5.90
C GLN A 50 -12.55 -0.70 5.46
N ILE A 51 -13.43 0.23 5.85
CA ILE A 51 -13.24 1.65 5.59
C ILE A 51 -12.00 2.16 6.33
N GLY A 52 -11.79 1.76 7.58
CA GLY A 52 -10.59 2.09 8.35
C GLY A 52 -9.32 1.64 7.63
N GLU A 53 -9.27 0.38 7.16
CA GLU A 53 -8.15 -0.13 6.37
C GLU A 53 -7.89 0.70 5.10
N PHE A 54 -8.94 1.07 4.36
CA PHE A 54 -8.77 1.92 3.18
C PHE A 54 -8.25 3.31 3.51
N ILE A 55 -8.71 3.92 4.60
CA ILE A 55 -8.23 5.23 5.07
C ILE A 55 -6.74 5.14 5.37
N GLU A 56 -6.32 4.15 6.15
CA GLU A 56 -4.91 3.95 6.50
C GLU A 56 -4.03 3.79 5.25
N GLU A 57 -4.45 2.96 4.29
CA GLU A 57 -3.71 2.77 3.04
C GLU A 57 -3.63 4.04 2.19
N ILE A 58 -4.71 4.82 2.13
CA ILE A 58 -4.78 6.08 1.39
C ILE A 58 -3.87 7.13 2.04
N GLU A 59 -3.97 7.29 3.36
CA GLU A 59 -3.16 8.24 4.13
C GLU A 59 -1.68 7.90 4.02
N GLU A 60 -1.32 6.62 4.10
CA GLU A 60 0.05 6.16 3.91
C GLU A 60 0.59 6.57 2.52
N TYR A 61 -0.16 6.29 1.45
CA TYR A 61 0.25 6.66 0.10
C TYR A 61 0.34 8.17 -0.11
N GLU A 62 -0.64 8.93 0.39
CA GLU A 62 -0.65 10.38 0.32
C GLU A 62 0.53 10.98 1.09
N ASN A 63 0.86 10.44 2.27
CA ASN A 63 2.01 10.87 3.05
C ASN A 63 3.33 10.68 2.28
N LEU A 64 3.53 9.51 1.67
CA LEU A 64 4.72 9.22 0.86
C LEU A 64 4.82 10.14 -0.37
N LYS A 65 3.70 10.39 -1.05
CA LYS A 65 3.62 11.23 -2.25
C LYS A 65 3.79 12.72 -1.93
N ASN A 66 3.13 13.21 -0.88
CA ASN A 66 3.14 14.64 -0.50
C ASN A 66 4.47 15.05 0.16
N ASN A 67 5.18 14.10 0.78
CA ASN A 67 6.51 14.31 1.35
C ASN A 67 7.64 13.82 0.44
N GLN A 68 7.37 13.73 -0.87
CA GLN A 68 8.39 13.47 -1.88
C GLN A 68 9.58 14.43 -1.71
N GLY A 69 10.78 13.85 -1.57
CA GLY A 69 12.03 14.61 -1.34
C GLY A 69 12.23 15.20 0.06
N LYS A 70 11.26 15.08 0.97
CA LYS A 70 11.37 15.50 2.39
C LYS A 70 11.70 14.34 3.33
N ILE A 71 11.34 13.11 2.94
CA ILE A 71 11.65 11.91 3.73
C ILE A 71 13.10 11.51 3.45
N GLU A 72 13.97 11.69 4.45
CA GLU A 72 15.40 11.38 4.35
C GLU A 72 15.72 9.91 4.63
N ARG A 73 14.93 9.23 5.48
CA ARG A 73 15.16 7.83 5.87
C ARG A 73 13.87 7.06 6.13
N LEU A 74 13.91 5.76 5.83
CA LEU A 74 12.93 4.78 6.26
C LEU A 74 13.63 3.79 7.21
N GLN A 75 13.00 3.45 8.33
CA GLN A 75 13.51 2.46 9.30
C GLN A 75 12.52 1.31 9.42
N TYR A 76 13.05 0.09 9.44
CA TYR A 76 12.27 -1.14 9.56
C TYR A 76 12.99 -2.12 10.46
N ASP A 77 12.23 -2.86 11.27
CA ASP A 77 12.77 -3.80 12.28
C ASP A 77 13.07 -5.20 11.72
N SER A 78 12.87 -5.43 10.42
CA SER A 78 13.06 -6.74 9.79
C SER A 78 13.45 -6.60 8.32
N LEU A 79 14.35 -7.48 7.87
CA LEU A 79 14.75 -7.62 6.47
C LEU A 79 13.58 -8.02 5.57
N GLU A 80 12.56 -8.71 6.10
CA GLU A 80 11.35 -9.08 5.35
C GLU A 80 10.58 -7.87 4.83
N LYS A 81 10.74 -6.70 5.45
CA LYS A 81 10.11 -5.43 5.02
C LYS A 81 10.90 -4.72 3.92
N LEU A 82 12.07 -5.23 3.52
CA LEU A 82 12.90 -4.63 2.47
C LEU A 82 12.15 -4.43 1.14
N PRO A 83 11.37 -5.39 0.62
CA PRO A 83 10.63 -5.18 -0.62
C PRO A 83 9.66 -4.01 -0.55
N GLU A 84 8.90 -3.92 0.55
CA GLU A 84 7.97 -2.81 0.80
C GLU A 84 8.71 -1.48 0.89
N ALA A 85 9.86 -1.46 1.58
CA ALA A 85 10.72 -0.30 1.69
C ALA A 85 11.18 0.23 0.33
N LEU A 86 11.53 -0.66 -0.60
CA LEU A 86 11.95 -0.28 -1.96
C LEU A 86 10.81 0.33 -2.77
N ILE A 87 9.58 -0.18 -2.63
CA ILE A 87 8.39 0.41 -3.27
C ILE A 87 8.13 1.80 -2.70
N LYS A 88 8.17 1.95 -1.37
CA LYS A 88 8.02 3.25 -0.70
C LYS A 88 9.09 4.24 -1.14
N ALA A 89 10.34 3.80 -1.23
CA ALA A 89 11.44 4.62 -1.72
C ALA A 89 11.22 5.10 -3.16
N ARG A 90 10.69 4.24 -4.05
CA ARG A 90 10.32 4.65 -5.41
C ARG A 90 9.28 5.77 -5.40
N ILE A 91 8.24 5.65 -4.58
CA ILE A 91 7.17 6.66 -4.45
C ILE A 91 7.74 7.97 -3.90
N ILE A 92 8.58 7.91 -2.85
CA ILE A 92 9.25 9.07 -2.25
C ILE A 92 10.20 9.76 -3.23
N ARG A 93 10.79 9.01 -4.17
CA ARG A 93 11.59 9.57 -5.27
C ARG A 93 10.74 10.13 -6.41
N GLY A 94 9.42 9.94 -6.37
CA GLY A 94 8.47 10.44 -7.38
C GLY A 94 8.46 9.65 -8.68
N HIS A 95 9.02 8.44 -8.70
CA HIS A 95 9.00 7.63 -9.90
C HIS A 95 7.68 6.87 -10.01
N THR A 96 7.03 6.94 -11.18
CA THR A 96 5.97 5.99 -11.53
C THR A 96 6.60 4.64 -11.89
N GLN A 97 5.81 3.57 -11.90
CA GLN A 97 6.32 2.25 -12.33
C GLN A 97 6.88 2.31 -13.77
N GLU A 98 6.29 3.13 -14.63
CA GLU A 98 6.78 3.33 -16.00
C GLU A 98 8.10 4.09 -16.06
N SER A 99 8.23 5.20 -15.32
CA SER A 99 9.48 5.97 -15.32
C SER A 99 10.60 5.20 -14.63
N PHE A 100 10.26 4.43 -13.59
CA PHE A 100 11.20 3.54 -12.93
C PHE A 100 11.67 2.40 -13.83
N ALA A 101 10.76 1.79 -14.60
CA ALA A 101 11.13 0.76 -15.58
C ALA A 101 12.08 1.31 -16.65
N LYS A 102 11.86 2.54 -17.12
CA LYS A 102 12.77 3.22 -18.06
C LYS A 102 14.17 3.40 -17.46
N LEU A 103 14.25 3.86 -16.21
CA LEU A 103 15.53 4.01 -15.50
C LEU A 103 16.26 2.68 -15.29
N LEU A 104 15.51 1.60 -15.02
CA LEU A 104 16.05 0.25 -14.88
C LEU A 104 16.45 -0.39 -16.22
N GLY A 105 16.01 0.15 -17.35
CA GLY A 105 16.18 -0.44 -18.67
C GLY A 105 15.36 -1.72 -18.88
N VAL A 106 14.18 -1.81 -18.24
CA VAL A 106 13.28 -2.97 -18.34
C VAL A 106 11.89 -2.57 -18.85
N LYS A 107 11.08 -3.56 -19.23
CA LYS A 107 9.69 -3.31 -19.60
C LYS A 107 8.84 -2.94 -18.38
N PRO A 108 7.88 -2.01 -18.47
CA PRO A 108 6.99 -1.63 -17.36
C PRO A 108 6.27 -2.82 -16.71
N GLN A 109 5.88 -3.83 -17.50
CA GLN A 109 5.22 -5.04 -17.00
C GLN A 109 6.10 -5.84 -16.03
N GLN A 110 7.42 -5.76 -16.15
CA GLN A 110 8.33 -6.43 -15.22
C GLN A 110 8.29 -5.76 -13.84
N VAL A 111 8.40 -4.42 -13.80
CA VAL A 111 8.30 -3.66 -12.55
C VAL A 111 6.94 -3.87 -11.89
N GLN A 112 5.85 -3.82 -12.68
CA GLN A 112 4.50 -4.08 -12.15
C GLN A 112 4.39 -5.46 -11.51
N ARG A 113 4.91 -6.52 -12.16
CA ARG A 113 4.87 -7.87 -11.63
C ARG A 113 5.76 -8.03 -10.39
N ASP A 114 6.96 -7.45 -10.43
CA ASP A 114 7.91 -7.51 -9.32
C ASP A 114 7.40 -6.74 -8.10
N GLU A 115 6.72 -5.60 -8.27
CA GLU A 115 6.10 -4.90 -7.14
C GLU A 115 4.83 -5.58 -6.65
N ALA A 116 4.02 -6.13 -7.56
CA ALA A 116 2.79 -6.85 -7.19
C ALA A 116 3.05 -8.12 -6.37
N ASN A 117 4.20 -8.78 -6.56
CA ASN A 117 4.60 -9.94 -5.76
C ASN A 117 5.57 -9.59 -4.62
N GLY A 118 5.73 -8.31 -4.28
CA GLY A 118 6.61 -7.88 -3.19
C GLY A 118 8.06 -8.31 -3.39
N TYR A 119 8.55 -8.30 -4.64
CA TYR A 119 9.87 -8.74 -5.04
C TYR A 119 10.24 -10.17 -4.58
N ALA A 120 9.26 -11.04 -4.31
CA ALA A 120 9.50 -12.37 -3.73
C ALA A 120 10.44 -13.25 -4.56
N SER A 121 10.48 -13.04 -5.88
CA SER A 121 11.36 -13.75 -6.82
C SER A 121 12.55 -12.91 -7.30
N ALA A 122 12.81 -11.75 -6.71
CA ALA A 122 13.91 -10.89 -7.10
C ALA A 122 15.23 -11.44 -6.58
N SER A 123 16.22 -11.56 -7.46
CA SER A 123 17.58 -11.86 -7.02
C SER A 123 18.17 -10.67 -6.27
N LEU A 124 19.12 -10.92 -5.37
CA LEU A 124 19.89 -9.87 -4.70
C LEU A 124 20.51 -8.88 -5.70
N THR A 125 21.01 -9.39 -6.85
CA THR A 125 21.52 -8.54 -7.94
C THR A 125 20.48 -7.55 -8.46
N LYS A 126 19.22 -7.97 -8.58
CA LYS A 126 18.13 -7.07 -8.97
C LYS A 126 17.85 -6.02 -7.89
N LEU A 127 17.83 -6.43 -6.62
CA LEU A 127 17.62 -5.50 -5.50
C LEU A 127 18.72 -4.44 -5.42
N LEU A 128 19.98 -4.84 -5.60
CA LEU A 128 21.12 -3.91 -5.70
C LEU A 128 21.00 -2.97 -6.89
N LYS A 129 20.55 -3.46 -8.04
CA LYS A 129 20.28 -2.61 -9.21
C LYS A 129 19.22 -1.55 -8.90
N ILE A 130 18.12 -1.95 -8.26
CA ILE A 130 17.05 -1.04 -7.81
C ILE A 130 17.60 0.00 -6.83
N GLN A 131 18.36 -0.44 -5.83
CA GLN A 131 19.00 0.44 -4.85
C GLN A 131 19.89 1.50 -5.52
N HIS A 132 20.73 1.09 -6.49
CA HIS A 132 21.58 2.00 -7.23
C HIS A 132 20.77 2.97 -8.10
N THR A 133 19.76 2.46 -8.82
CA THR A 133 18.89 3.28 -9.68
C THR A 133 18.08 4.32 -8.89
N LEU A 134 17.65 3.99 -7.68
CA LEU A 134 16.92 4.91 -6.78
C LEU A 134 17.86 5.77 -5.92
N ASN A 135 19.18 5.59 -6.07
CA ASN A 135 20.23 6.26 -5.28
C ASN A 135 19.95 6.15 -3.77
N LEU A 136 19.78 4.92 -3.28
CA LEU A 136 19.46 4.64 -1.87
C LEU A 136 20.70 4.16 -1.14
N GLU A 137 20.80 4.44 0.15
CA GLU A 137 21.74 3.76 1.04
C GLU A 137 20.94 2.79 1.91
N ILE A 138 21.29 1.50 1.87
CA ILE A 138 20.65 0.47 2.68
C ILE A 138 21.67 -0.01 3.70
N ARG A 139 21.32 0.09 4.99
CA ARG A 139 22.13 -0.38 6.10
C ARG A 139 21.38 -1.49 6.82
N GLU A 140 22.08 -2.56 7.13
CA GLU A 140 21.55 -3.74 7.82
C GLU A 140 22.26 -3.95 9.14
N GLU A 141 21.54 -4.52 10.11
CA GLU A 141 22.04 -4.89 11.42
C GLU A 141 21.85 -6.39 11.62
N ILE A 142 22.91 -7.09 12.04
CA ILE A 142 22.88 -8.53 12.31
C ILE A 142 22.77 -8.74 13.82
N ILE A 143 21.65 -9.32 14.25
CA ILE A 143 21.35 -9.59 15.67
C ILE A 143 21.40 -11.10 15.91
N PHE A 144 22.25 -11.54 16.83
CA PHE A 144 22.28 -12.93 17.30
C PHE A 144 21.18 -13.13 18.35
N LYS A 145 20.37 -14.19 18.19
CA LYS A 145 19.27 -14.56 19.10
C LYS A 145 19.61 -15.84 19.84
#